data_AF-A0A7C0X2C5-F1
#
_entry.id   AF-A0A7C0X2C5-F1
#
_cell.length_a   1.000
_cell.length_b   1.000
_cell.length_c   1.000
_cell.angle_alpha   90.00
_cell.angle_beta   90.00
_cell.angle_gamma   90.00
#
_symmetry.space_group_name_H-M   'P 1'
#
loop_
_entity.id
_entity.type
_entity.pdbx_description
1 polymer ?
#
loop_
_entity_poly.entity_id
_entity_poly.type
_entity_poly.pdbx_seq_one_letter_code
_entity_poly.pdbx_strand_id
1 'polypeptide(L)'
;MPIIINADLHIHSHYAAASSREMTISRLAREGPKKGINLIGSGDCLHPGWLAEMRAERRIFDRLFIPTCEVEDSNRVHHLIILPSLTKAEELREAFAPYSV
;
A
#
# COMPACT_ATOMS: atom_id res chain seq x y z
N MET A 1 13.89 -18.42 17.57
CA MET A 1 13.98 -17.01 18.01
C MET A 1 13.05 -16.20 17.13
N PRO A 2 12.27 -15.23 17.67
CA PRO A 2 11.46 -14.36 16.85
C PRO A 2 12.35 -13.51 15.93
N ILE A 3 11.91 -13.30 14.69
CA ILE A 3 12.56 -12.37 13.76
C ILE A 3 12.15 -10.95 14.17
N ILE A 4 13.11 -10.07 14.39
CA ILE A 4 12.87 -8.64 14.65
C ILE A 4 13.00 -7.89 13.33
N ILE A 5 12.01 -7.05 13.02
CA ILE A 5 11.95 -6.27 11.78
C ILE A 5 11.56 -4.82 12.06
N ASN A 6 12.03 -3.90 11.21
CA ASN A 6 11.47 -2.56 11.10
C ASN A 6 10.44 -2.54 9.97
N ALA A 7 9.30 -1.89 10.20
CA ALA A 7 8.24 -1.76 9.21
C ALA A 7 7.82 -0.29 9.05
N ASP A 8 7.57 0.10 7.80
CA ASP A 8 6.92 1.36 7.45
C ASP A 8 5.59 1.02 6.79
N LEU A 9 4.47 1.31 7.44
CA LEU A 9 3.15 0.79 7.07
C LEU A 9 2.21 1.84 6.50
N HIS A 10 2.65 3.10 6.39
CA HIS A 10 1.83 4.19 5.88
C HIS A 10 2.65 5.06 4.94
N ILE A 11 2.49 4.77 3.65
CA ILE A 11 3.05 5.53 2.54
C ILE A 11 1.95 5.78 1.51
N HIS A 12 2.30 6.53 0.47
CA HIS A 12 1.45 6.71 -0.70
C HIS A 12 2.14 6.26 -1.98
N SER A 13 1.35 5.76 -2.92
CA SER A 13 1.79 5.42 -4.28
C SER A 13 2.00 6.67 -5.13
N HIS A 14 2.45 6.49 -6.38
CA HIS A 14 2.53 7.58 -7.36
C HIS A 14 1.15 8.07 -7.86
N TYR A 15 0.06 7.40 -7.48
CA TYR A 15 -1.31 7.82 -7.80
C TYR A 15 -1.88 8.84 -6.79
N ALA A 16 -1.33 8.93 -5.58
CA ALA A 16 -1.78 9.90 -4.60
C ALA A 16 -1.44 11.34 -5.01
N ALA A 17 -2.30 12.27 -4.63
CA ALA A 17 -2.05 13.69 -4.83
C ALA A 17 -0.78 14.12 -4.07
N ALA A 18 0.00 15.02 -4.69
CA ALA A 18 1.26 15.52 -4.14
C ALA A 18 2.31 14.44 -3.79
N SER A 19 2.18 13.23 -4.33
CA SER A 19 3.18 12.16 -4.22
C SER A 19 4.17 12.18 -5.39
N SER A 20 5.38 11.67 -5.15
CA SER A 20 6.40 11.57 -6.19
C SER A 20 6.02 10.50 -7.23
N ARG A 21 6.29 10.79 -8.51
CA ARG A 21 6.15 9.81 -9.62
C ARG A 21 7.05 8.58 -9.45
N GLU A 22 8.03 8.69 -8.57
CA GLU A 22 9.00 7.65 -8.26
C GLU A 22 8.52 6.71 -7.13
N MET A 23 7.32 6.92 -6.60
CA MET A 23 6.68 6.02 -5.62
C MET A 23 6.10 4.77 -6.31
N THR A 24 6.97 3.99 -6.94
CA THR A 24 6.66 2.72 -7.60
C THR A 24 7.13 1.53 -6.77
N ILE A 25 6.53 0.35 -6.96
CA ILE A 25 6.88 -0.86 -6.19
C ILE A 25 8.35 -1.19 -6.32
N SER A 26 8.87 -1.22 -7.54
CA SER A 26 10.29 -1.44 -7.81
C SER A 26 11.23 -0.44 -7.11
N ARG A 27 10.89 0.85 -7.06
CA ARG A 27 11.73 1.87 -6.40
C ARG A 27 11.67 1.75 -4.89
N LEU A 28 10.48 1.57 -4.33
CA LEU A 28 10.29 1.33 -2.90
C LEU A 28 11.04 0.08 -2.45
N ALA A 29 10.97 -1.00 -3.24
CA ALA A 29 11.65 -2.26 -2.94
C ALA A 29 13.18 -2.15 -2.98
N ARG A 30 13.70 -1.22 -3.79
CA ARG A 30 15.14 -0.96 -3.92
C ARG A 30 15.65 -0.05 -2.81
N GLU A 31 14.90 0.99 -2.44
CA GLU A 31 15.35 2.02 -1.49
C GLU A 31 14.98 1.70 -0.03
N GLY A 32 13.84 1.05 0.23
CA GLY A 32 13.38 0.70 1.58
C GLY A 32 14.43 -0.10 2.39
N PRO A 33 14.99 -1.19 1.84
CA PRO A 33 16.02 -1.96 2.54
C PRO A 33 17.29 -1.17 2.86
N LYS A 34 17.66 -0.18 2.02
CA LYS A 34 18.83 0.69 2.32
C LYS A 34 18.59 1.57 3.54
N LYS A 35 17.33 1.84 3.88
CA LYS A 35 16.90 2.56 5.09
C LYS A 35 16.70 1.62 6.29
N GLY A 36 16.96 0.32 6.15
CA GLY A 36 16.73 -0.67 7.20
C GLY A 36 15.26 -1.08 7.37
N ILE A 37 14.39 -0.78 6.40
CA ILE A 37 12.98 -1.19 6.39
C ILE A 37 12.88 -2.60 5.82
N ASN A 38 12.32 -3.53 6.59
CA ASN A 38 12.21 -4.94 6.24
C ASN A 38 10.81 -5.34 5.76
N LEU A 39 9.80 -4.50 6.03
CA LEU A 39 8.41 -4.67 5.58
C LEU A 39 7.82 -3.30 5.24
N ILE A 40 7.15 -3.21 4.09
CA ILE A 40 6.58 -1.97 3.57
C ILE A 40 5.06 -2.14 3.42
N GLY A 41 4.27 -1.23 3.98
CA GLY A 41 2.86 -1.08 3.62
C GLY A 41 2.78 -0.55 2.19
N SER A 42 1.94 -1.15 1.34
CA SER A 42 1.83 -0.74 -0.06
C SER A 42 1.43 0.73 -0.26
N GLY A 43 0.70 1.31 0.69
CA GLY A 43 -0.11 2.51 0.45
C GLY A 43 -1.22 2.25 -0.58
N ASP A 44 -2.25 3.08 -0.56
CA ASP A 44 -3.26 3.23 -1.61
C ASP A 44 -3.83 1.93 -2.22
N CYS A 45 -3.90 0.82 -1.46
CA CYS A 45 -4.25 -0.49 -2.05
C CYS A 45 -5.70 -0.62 -2.53
N LEU A 46 -6.50 0.44 -2.43
CA LEU A 46 -7.84 0.52 -3.01
C LEU A 46 -7.83 1.17 -4.41
N HIS A 47 -6.72 1.79 -4.82
CA HIS A 47 -6.61 2.41 -6.13
C HIS A 47 -6.48 1.33 -7.23
N PRO A 48 -7.36 1.32 -8.26
CA PRO A 48 -7.40 0.23 -9.24
C PRO A 48 -6.12 0.09 -10.07
N GLY A 49 -5.51 1.22 -10.47
CA GLY A 49 -4.23 1.20 -11.18
C GLY A 49 -3.08 0.68 -10.31
N TRP A 50 -3.11 1.00 -9.01
CA TRP A 50 -2.08 0.56 -8.08
C TRP A 50 -2.20 -0.94 -7.77
N LEU A 51 -3.43 -1.43 -7.60
CA LEU A 51 -3.73 -2.87 -7.51
C LEU A 51 -3.21 -3.64 -8.72
N ALA A 52 -3.39 -3.09 -9.93
CA ALA A 52 -2.86 -3.71 -11.14
C ALA A 52 -1.33 -3.78 -11.13
N GLU A 53 -0.64 -2.72 -10.70
CA GLU A 53 0.83 -2.72 -10.55
C GLU A 53 1.31 -3.70 -9.48
N MET A 54 0.64 -3.79 -8.32
CA MET A 54 0.93 -4.80 -7.28
C MET A 54 0.80 -6.23 -7.80
N ARG A 55 -0.19 -6.49 -8.66
CA ARG A 55 -0.36 -7.78 -9.32
C ARG A 55 0.69 -8.04 -10.39
N ALA A 56 1.09 -7.02 -11.16
CA ALA A 56 2.13 -7.15 -12.17
C ALA A 56 3.51 -7.41 -11.52
N GLU A 57 3.82 -6.75 -10.41
CA GLU A 57 5.06 -6.91 -9.66
C GLU A 57 4.94 -7.91 -8.49
N ARG A 58 4.04 -8.88 -8.58
CA ARG A 58 3.64 -9.76 -7.46
C ARG A 58 4.81 -10.41 -6.73
N ARG A 59 5.84 -10.83 -7.46
CA ARG A 59 7.06 -11.44 -6.88
C ARG A 59 7.81 -10.48 -5.95
N ILE A 60 7.86 -9.20 -6.28
CA ILE A 60 8.48 -8.17 -5.45
C ILE A 60 7.55 -7.85 -4.28
N PHE A 61 6.26 -7.71 -4.58
CA PHE A 61 5.21 -7.41 -3.61
C PHE A 61 5.21 -8.44 -2.45
N ASP A 62 5.01 -9.72 -2.76
CA ASP A 62 4.87 -10.78 -1.74
C ASP A 62 6.12 -10.96 -0.87
N ARG A 63 7.27 -10.45 -1.28
CA ARG A 63 8.54 -10.57 -0.54
C ARG A 63 8.72 -9.46 0.50
N LEU A 64 8.18 -8.28 0.27
CA LEU A 64 8.54 -7.07 1.00
C LEU A 64 7.35 -6.19 1.39
N PHE A 65 6.18 -6.44 0.81
CA PHE A 65 5.01 -5.59 0.97
C PHE A 65 3.83 -6.32 1.58
N ILE A 66 2.99 -5.55 2.27
CA ILE A 66 1.63 -5.94 2.66
C ILE A 66 0.63 -4.88 2.19
N PRO A 67 -0.62 -5.25 1.83
CA PRO A 67 -1.59 -4.29 1.38
C PRO A 67 -2.04 -3.39 2.53
N THR A 68 -1.89 -2.08 2.33
CA THR A 68 -2.30 -1.05 3.27
C THR A 68 -2.94 0.10 2.50
N CYS A 69 -3.88 0.79 3.13
CA CYS A 69 -4.47 2.00 2.58
C CYS A 69 -4.85 2.96 3.71
N GLU A 70 -4.90 4.23 3.36
CA GLU A 70 -5.52 5.27 4.16
C GLU A 70 -6.85 5.64 3.52
N VAL A 71 -7.86 5.89 4.35
CA VAL A 71 -9.16 6.44 3.92
C VAL A 71 -9.52 7.65 4.76
N GLU A 72 -10.17 8.64 4.13
CA GLU A 72 -10.67 9.84 4.78
C GLU A 72 -12.18 9.71 4.99
N ASP A 73 -12.66 9.97 6.20
CA ASP A 73 -14.09 9.98 6.50
C ASP A 73 -14.75 11.35 6.25
N SER A 74 -16.06 11.46 6.48
CA SER A 74 -16.82 12.69 6.25
C SER A 74 -16.40 13.88 7.13
N ASN A 75 -15.65 13.63 8.21
CA ASN A 75 -15.11 14.66 9.10
C ASN A 75 -13.63 14.93 8.83
N ARG A 76 -13.09 14.42 7.72
CA ARG A 76 -11.69 14.55 7.32
C ARG A 76 -10.71 13.87 8.27
N VAL A 77 -11.18 12.86 9.02
CA VAL A 77 -10.31 12.03 9.85
C VAL A 77 -9.74 10.92 8.97
N HIS A 78 -8.44 10.69 9.10
CA HIS A 78 -7.71 9.68 8.37
C HIS A 78 -7.63 8.38 9.17
N HIS A 79 -7.92 7.26 8.48
CA HIS A 79 -7.91 5.92 9.07
C HIS A 79 -6.98 5.01 8.27
N LEU A 80 -5.99 4.42 8.95
CA LEU A 80 -5.09 3.42 8.36
C LEU A 80 -5.73 2.02 8.43
N ILE A 81 -5.74 1.32 7.30
CA ILE A 81 -6.26 -0.05 7.19
C ILE A 81 -5.15 -0.96 6.66
N ILE A 82 -4.88 -2.04 7.39
CA ILE A 82 -3.96 -3.11 7.00
C ILE A 82 -4.78 -4.33 6.60
N LEU A 83 -4.59 -4.80 5.38
CA LEU A 83 -5.38 -5.89 4.79
C LEU A 83 -4.55 -7.19 4.73
N PRO A 84 -5.20 -8.36 4.85
CA PRO A 84 -4.47 -9.63 4.85
C PRO A 84 -4.09 -10.11 3.44
N SER A 85 -4.70 -9.56 2.38
CA SER A 85 -4.41 -9.93 0.99
C SER A 85 -4.90 -8.90 -0.03
N LEU A 86 -4.36 -8.97 -1.25
CA LEU A 86 -4.84 -8.16 -2.39
C LEU A 86 -6.32 -8.45 -2.73
N THR A 87 -6.79 -9.67 -2.51
CA THR A 87 -8.21 -10.01 -2.68
C THR A 87 -9.10 -9.28 -1.67
N LYS A 88 -8.69 -9.19 -0.40
CA LYS A 88 -9.45 -8.39 0.59
C LYS A 88 -9.40 -6.89 0.28
N ALA A 89 -8.30 -6.41 -0.30
CA ALA A 89 -8.22 -5.03 -0.77
C ALA A 89 -9.23 -4.74 -1.89
N GLU A 90 -9.41 -5.66 -2.84
CA GLU A 90 -10.44 -5.55 -3.88
C GLU A 90 -11.85 -5.60 -3.34
N GLU A 91 -12.16 -6.54 -2.43
CA GLU A 91 -13.47 -6.60 -1.80
C GLU A 91 -13.79 -5.32 -1.02
N LEU A 92 -12.81 -4.77 -0.28
CA LEU A 92 -12.99 -3.51 0.43
C LEU A 92 -13.21 -2.34 -0.53
N ARG A 93 -12.44 -2.29 -1.63
CA ARG A 93 -12.63 -1.30 -2.69
C ARG A 93 -14.05 -1.36 -3.26
N GLU A 94 -14.56 -2.54 -3.56
CA GLU A 94 -15.92 -2.72 -4.08
C GLU A 94 -16.98 -2.25 -3.08
N ALA A 95 -16.80 -2.58 -1.80
CA ALA A 95 -17.68 -2.11 -0.73
C ALA A 95 -17.66 -0.59 -0.56
N PHE A 96 -16.52 0.06 -0.79
CA PHE A 96 -16.34 1.52 -0.65
C PHE A 96 -16.67 2.30 -1.93
N ALA A 97 -16.80 1.64 -3.08
CA ALA A 97 -17.06 2.28 -4.37
C ALA A 97 -18.27 3.24 -4.36
N PRO A 98 -19.40 2.96 -3.66
CA PRO A 98 -20.53 3.90 -3.60
C PRO A 98 -20.26 5.19 -2.81
N TYR A 99 -19.21 5.20 -1.99
CA TYR A 99 -18.87 6.31 -1.08
C TYR A 99 -17.59 7.03 -1.49
N SER A 100 -16.91 6.53 -2.52
CA SER A 100 -15.66 7.09 -3.01
C SER A 100 -15.95 8.07 -4.14
N VAL A 101 -15.41 9.29 -4.02
CA VAL A 101 -15.49 10.36 -5.02
C VAL A 101 -14.23 10.45 -5.86
#